data_AF-A0A9X8MHS3-F1
#
_entry.id   AF-A0A9X8MHS3-F1
#
_cell.length_a   1.000
_cell.length_b   1.000
_cell.length_c   1.000
_cell.angle_alpha   90.00
_cell.angle_beta   90.00
_cell.angle_gamma   90.00
#
_symmetry.space_group_name_H-M   'P 1'
#
loop_
_entity.id
_entity.type
_entity.pdbx_description
1 polymer ?
#
loop_
_entity_poly.entity_id
_entity_poly.type
_entity_poly.pdbx_seq_one_letter_code
_entity_poly.pdbx_strand_id
1 'polypeptide(L)'
;MFSLEQLINKAQQRLVKCGEAVTLIVTNEHTDLTERQNLTAQLNLLAERITLSGLLATEAYEKGDHQTLSNASALLTQLLSLADMSLPAIEARLGKGAHHG
;
A
#
# COMPACT_ATOMS: atom_id res chain seq x y z
N MET A 1 9.78 17.11 -8.18
CA MET A 1 8.94 17.06 -6.97
C MET A 1 7.52 16.79 -7.45
N PHE A 2 6.85 15.72 -6.99
CA PHE A 2 5.45 15.45 -7.38
C PHE A 2 4.53 16.49 -6.74
N SER A 3 3.44 16.86 -7.41
CA SER A 3 2.38 17.65 -6.77
C SER A 3 1.65 16.78 -5.73
N LEU A 4 1.02 17.42 -4.74
CA LEU A 4 0.20 16.72 -3.76
C LEU A 4 -0.89 15.89 -4.45
N GLU A 5 -1.56 16.44 -5.45
CA GLU A 5 -2.57 15.75 -6.25
C GLU A 5 -2.02 14.46 -6.90
N GLN A 6 -0.81 14.50 -7.48
CA GLN A 6 -0.16 13.32 -8.05
C GLN A 6 0.13 12.26 -6.98
N LEU A 7 0.57 12.67 -5.79
CA LEU A 7 0.81 11.76 -4.68
C LEU A 7 -0.48 11.11 -4.18
N ILE A 8 -1.56 11.87 -4.04
CA ILE A 8 -2.87 11.34 -3.60
C ILE A 8 -3.45 10.39 -4.65
N ASN A 9 -3.39 10.74 -5.93
CA ASN A 9 -3.82 9.85 -7.02
C ASN A 9 -3.03 8.54 -7.02
N LYS A 10 -1.70 8.60 -6.85
CA LYS A 10 -0.86 7.40 -6.73
C LYS A 10 -1.22 6.59 -5.48
N ALA A 11 -1.52 7.25 -4.36
CA ALA A 11 -1.96 6.59 -3.13
C ALA A 11 -3.26 5.82 -3.33
N GLN A 12 -4.28 6.43 -3.92
CA GLN A 12 -5.54 5.76 -4.24
C GLN A 12 -5.33 4.53 -5.12
N GLN A 13 -4.52 4.65 -6.18
CA GLN A 13 -4.18 3.51 -7.03
C GLN A 13 -3.50 2.37 -6.25
N ARG A 14 -2.62 2.69 -5.30
CA ARG A 14 -1.95 1.66 -4.49
C ARG A 14 -2.87 1.04 -3.45
N LEU A 15 -3.80 1.79 -2.88
CA LEU A 15 -4.82 1.25 -1.98
C LEU A 15 -5.72 0.23 -2.68
N VAL A 16 -6.15 0.52 -3.91
CA VAL A 16 -6.91 -0.44 -4.73
C VAL A 16 -6.10 -1.73 -4.92
N LYS A 17 -4.83 -1.63 -5.31
CA LYS A 17 -3.96 -2.80 -5.48
C LYS A 17 -3.71 -3.57 -4.19
N CYS A 18 -3.61 -2.90 -3.04
CA CYS A 18 -3.53 -3.59 -1.75
C CYS A 18 -4.80 -4.43 -1.51
N GLY A 19 -5.98 -3.91 -1.85
CA GLY A 19 -7.23 -4.65 -1.77
C GLY A 19 -7.26 -5.87 -2.69
N GLU A 20 -6.85 -5.69 -3.96
CA GLU A 20 -6.73 -6.79 -4.93
C GLU A 20 -5.76 -7.89 -4.44
N ALA A 21 -4.61 -7.51 -3.90
CA ALA A 21 -3.64 -8.44 -3.34
C ALA A 21 -4.18 -9.18 -2.10
N VAL A 22 -4.93 -8.50 -1.23
CA VAL A 22 -5.60 -9.16 -0.09
C VAL A 22 -6.64 -10.17 -0.58
N THR A 23 -7.45 -9.83 -1.58
CA THR A 23 -8.39 -10.77 -2.18
C THR A 23 -7.66 -12.00 -2.72
N LEU A 24 -6.55 -11.80 -3.46
CA LEU A 24 -5.73 -12.89 -3.98
C LEU A 24 -5.15 -13.78 -2.88
N ILE A 25 -4.65 -13.19 -1.78
CA ILE A 25 -4.12 -13.94 -0.63
C ILE A 25 -5.23 -14.80 -0.03
N VAL A 26 -6.41 -14.22 0.23
CA VAL A 26 -7.50 -14.91 0.92
C VAL A 26 -8.05 -16.05 0.07
N THR A 27 -8.13 -15.89 -1.25
CA THR A 27 -8.62 -16.93 -2.17
C THR A 27 -7.58 -17.98 -2.56
N ASN A 28 -6.30 -17.78 -2.23
CA ASN A 28 -5.25 -18.76 -2.52
C ASN A 28 -5.27 -19.91 -1.51
N GLU A 29 -5.92 -21.02 -1.86
CA GLU A 29 -6.04 -22.21 -1.00
C GLU A 29 -4.72 -22.98 -0.82
N HIS A 30 -3.72 -22.75 -1.68
CA HIS A 30 -2.40 -23.38 -1.61
C HIS A 30 -1.46 -22.68 -0.64
N THR A 31 -1.86 -21.53 -0.08
CA THR A 31 -1.07 -20.78 0.89
C THR A 31 -1.53 -21.13 2.31
N ASP A 32 -0.57 -21.45 3.18
CA ASP A 32 -0.82 -21.75 4.59
C ASP A 32 -1.66 -20.65 5.27
N LEU A 33 -2.55 -21.03 6.19
CA LEU A 33 -3.47 -20.10 6.84
C LEU A 33 -2.74 -19.03 7.64
N THR A 34 -1.69 -19.38 8.38
CA THR A 34 -0.90 -18.42 9.15
C THR A 34 -0.14 -17.48 8.22
N GLU A 35 0.39 -17.98 7.10
CA GLU A 35 1.01 -17.14 6.07
C GLU A 35 0.00 -16.14 5.47
N ARG A 36 -1.20 -16.58 5.10
CA ARG A 36 -2.27 -15.71 4.57
C ARG A 36 -2.65 -14.61 5.55
N GLN A 37 -2.83 -14.97 6.83
CA GLN A 37 -3.16 -14.00 7.88
C GLN A 37 -2.05 -12.96 8.05
N ASN A 38 -0.79 -13.39 8.09
CA ASN A 38 0.36 -12.50 8.24
C ASN A 38 0.50 -11.54 7.06
N LEU A 39 0.39 -12.04 5.82
CA LEU A 39 0.46 -11.20 4.61
C LEU A 39 -0.70 -10.20 4.56
N THR A 40 -1.92 -10.64 4.89
CA THR A 40 -3.10 -9.79 4.94
C THR A 40 -2.95 -8.68 5.97
N ALA A 41 -2.47 -9.01 7.18
CA ALA A 41 -2.24 -8.02 8.24
C ALA A 41 -1.19 -6.98 7.83
N GLN A 42 -0.09 -7.40 7.20
CA GLN A 42 0.96 -6.49 6.73
C GLN A 42 0.46 -5.56 5.62
N LEU A 43 -0.32 -6.07 4.66
CA LEU A 43 -0.91 -5.25 3.59
C LEU A 43 -1.94 -4.26 4.14
N ASN A 44 -2.77 -4.68 5.09
CA ASN A 44 -3.74 -3.80 5.73
C ASN A 44 -3.03 -2.66 6.49
N LEU A 45 -1.96 -2.98 7.23
CA LEU A 45 -1.16 -1.97 7.92
C LEU A 45 -0.50 -0.99 6.94
N LEU A 46 0.00 -1.48 5.80
CA LEU A 46 0.55 -0.63 4.75
C LEU A 46 -0.53 0.30 4.16
N ALA A 47 -1.70 -0.23 3.85
CA ALA A 47 -2.82 0.54 3.32
C ALA A 47 -3.31 1.61 4.31
N GLU A 48 -3.40 1.26 5.60
CA GLU A 48 -3.74 2.21 6.67
C GLU A 48 -2.74 3.36 6.73
N ARG A 49 -1.44 3.06 6.74
CA ARG A 49 -0.38 4.09 6.78
C ARG A 49 -0.38 5.00 5.56
N ILE A 50 -0.63 4.44 4.36
CA ILE A 50 -0.78 5.23 3.13
C ILE A 50 -1.97 6.19 3.26
N THR A 51 -3.11 5.68 3.76
CA THR A 51 -4.33 6.46 3.96
C THR A 51 -4.11 7.62 4.94
N LEU A 52 -3.57 7.31 6.12
CA LEU A 52 -3.30 8.31 7.16
C LEU A 52 -2.30 9.38 6.70
N SER A 53 -1.24 8.97 5.99
CA SER A 53 -0.24 9.92 5.47
C SER A 53 -0.82 10.81 4.37
N GLY A 54 -1.70 10.26 3.52
CA GLY A 54 -2.43 11.04 2.51
C GLY A 54 -3.37 12.06 3.13
N LEU A 55 -4.14 11.67 4.14
CA LEU A 55 -5.03 12.58 4.89
C LEU A 55 -4.25 13.70 5.55
N LEU A 56 -3.15 13.37 6.25
CA LEU A 56 -2.30 14.36 6.90
C LEU A 56 -1.69 15.36 5.91
N ALA A 57 -1.24 14.88 4.74
CA ALA A 57 -0.71 15.75 3.69
C ALA A 57 -1.78 16.72 3.16
N THR A 58 -3.00 16.23 2.91
CA THR A 58 -4.13 17.08 2.48
C THR A 58 -4.48 18.13 3.54
N GLU A 59 -4.63 17.74 4.80
CA GLU A 59 -4.97 18.65 5.89
C GLU A 59 -3.87 19.72 6.10
N ALA A 60 -2.60 19.32 6.05
CA ALA A 60 -1.48 20.26 6.16
C ALA A 60 -1.43 21.26 4.99
N TYR A 61 -1.77 20.81 3.77
CA TYR A 61 -1.88 21.68 2.60
C TYR A 61 -2.99 22.72 2.75
N GLU A 62 -4.19 22.29 3.16
CA GLU A 62 -5.33 23.18 3.39
C GLU A 62 -5.05 24.23 4.47
N LYS A 63 -4.28 23.86 5.50
CA LYS A 63 -3.88 24.75 6.60
C LYS A 63 -2.66 25.62 6.30
N GLY A 64 -1.97 25.40 5.17
CA GLY A 64 -0.71 26.09 4.86
C GLY A 64 0.46 25.68 5.76
N ASP A 65 0.38 24.54 6.46
CA ASP A 65 1.48 23.99 7.26
C ASP A 65 2.49 23.27 6.34
N HIS A 66 3.42 24.04 5.79
CA HIS A 66 4.41 23.53 4.85
C HIS A 66 5.36 22.49 5.45
N GLN A 67 5.65 22.57 6.76
CA GLN A 67 6.56 21.62 7.41
C GLN A 67 5.90 20.25 7.55
N THR A 68 4.66 20.22 8.04
CA THR A 68 3.89 18.98 8.14
C THR A 68 3.59 18.41 6.76
N LEU A 69 3.23 19.25 5.78
CA LEU A 69 3.01 18.81 4.40
C LEU A 69 4.25 18.13 3.81
N SER A 70 5.43 18.73 3.99
CA SER A 70 6.70 18.17 3.51
C SER A 70 6.98 16.80 4.13
N ASN A 71 6.86 16.70 5.46
CA ASN A 71 7.08 15.46 6.19
C ASN A 71 6.08 14.35 5.79
N ALA A 72 4.79 14.68 5.72
CA ALA A 72 3.74 13.76 5.33
C ALA A 72 3.91 13.28 3.88
N SER A 73 4.27 14.18 2.96
CA SER A 73 4.53 13.84 1.56
C SER A 73 5.75 12.94 1.40
N ALA A 74 6.81 13.17 2.18
CA ALA A 74 7.99 12.32 2.19
C ALA A 74 7.68 10.91 2.70
N LEU A 75 6.96 10.81 3.82
CA LEU A 75 6.51 9.53 4.37
C LEU A 75 5.60 8.78 3.39
N LEU A 76 4.63 9.47 2.79
CA LEU A 76 3.75 8.89 1.79
C LEU A 76 4.56 8.36 0.59
N THR A 77 5.54 9.11 0.11
CA THR A 77 6.41 8.67 -1.00
C THR A 77 7.16 7.38 -0.66
N GLN A 78 7.68 7.26 0.56
CA GLN A 78 8.35 6.04 1.03
C GLN A 78 7.38 4.85 1.10
N LEU A 79 6.18 5.06 1.64
CA LEU A 79 5.15 4.01 1.72
C LEU A 79 4.68 3.54 0.33
N LEU A 80 4.52 4.48 -0.61
CA LEU A 80 4.17 4.13 -2.00
C LEU A 80 5.29 3.35 -2.68
N SER A 81 6.55 3.67 -2.39
CA SER A 81 7.70 2.90 -2.89
C SER A 81 7.75 1.50 -2.30
N LEU A 82 7.42 1.35 -1.00
CA LEU A 82 7.28 0.04 -0.38
C LEU A 82 6.15 -0.77 -1.02
N ALA A 83 5.01 -0.15 -1.31
CA ALA A 83 3.91 -0.80 -2.03
C ALA A 83 4.32 -1.21 -3.45
N ASP A 84 5.06 -0.36 -4.18
CA ASP A 84 5.61 -0.64 -5.52
C ASP A 84 6.52 -1.88 -5.53
N MET A 85 7.23 -2.16 -4.44
CA MET A 85 8.09 -3.33 -4.30
C MET A 85 7.34 -4.58 -3.80
N SER A 86 6.48 -4.42 -2.79
CA SER A 86 5.86 -5.53 -2.08
C SER A 86 4.72 -6.18 -2.87
N LEU A 87 3.87 -5.39 -3.54
CA LEU A 87 2.68 -5.93 -4.21
C LEU A 87 3.06 -6.90 -5.35
N PRO A 88 3.99 -6.58 -6.27
CA PRO A 88 4.39 -7.53 -7.32
C PRO A 88 5.08 -8.78 -6.75
N ALA A 89 5.82 -8.65 -5.65
CA ALA A 89 6.48 -9.79 -5.00
C ALA A 89 5.45 -10.76 -4.39
N ILE A 90 4.38 -10.24 -3.80
CA ILE A 90 3.27 -11.04 -3.26
C ILE A 90 2.54 -11.75 -4.41
N GLU A 91 2.17 -11.02 -5.47
CA GLU A 91 1.53 -11.60 -6.65
C GLU A 91 2.36 -12.73 -7.27
N ALA A 92 3.67 -12.51 -7.43
CA ALA A 92 4.58 -13.52 -7.98
C ALA A 92 4.71 -14.75 -7.08
N ARG A 93 4.73 -14.58 -5.77
CA ARG A 93 4.78 -15.70 -4.80
C ARG A 93 3.51 -16.54 -4.88
N LEU A 94 2.35 -15.90 -4.92
CA LEU A 94 1.04 -16.56 -4.99
C LEU A 94 0.80 -17.23 -6.35
N GLY A 95 1.28 -16.61 -7.44
CA GLY A 95 1.18 -17.17 -8.80
C GLY A 95 2.05 -18.42 -9.02
N LYS A 96 3.21 -18.52 -8.34
CA LYS A 96 4.07 -19.72 -8.43
C LYS A 96 3.50 -20.95 -7.72
N GLY A 97 2.64 -20.76 -6.73
CA GLY A 97 1.95 -21.86 -6.03
C GLY A 97 1.03 -22.69 -6.94
N ALA A 98 0.56 -22.12 -8.07
CA ALA A 98 -0.33 -22.80 -9.01
C ALA A 98 0.36 -23.83 -9.94
N HIS A 99 1.70 -23.86 -9.98
CA HIS A 99 2.47 -24.70 -10.91
C HIS A 99 3.25 -25.86 -10.26
N HIS A 100 3.08 -26.07 -8.95
CA HIS A 100 3.70 -27.18 -8.21
C HIS A 100 2.68 -28.06 -7.49
N GLY A 101 1.52 -28.28 -8.13
CA GLY A 101 0.56 -29.33 -7.78
C GLY A 101 0.90 -30.65 -8.46
#